data_AF-A0A2G6FV27-F1
#
_entry.id   AF-A0A2G6FV27-F1
#
_cell.length_a   1.000
_cell.length_b   1.000
_cell.length_c   1.000
_cell.angle_alpha   90.00
_cell.angle_beta   90.00
_cell.angle_gamma   90.00
#
_symmetry.space_group_name_H-M   'P 1'
#
loop_
_entity.id
_entity.type
_entity.pdbx_description
1 polymer ?
#
loop_
_entity_poly.entity_id
_entity_poly.type
_entity_poly.pdbx_seq_one_letter_code
_entity_poly.pdbx_strand_id
1 'polypeptide(L)'
;MDKYLKIKKAFEKNQDIQKAIQMSEYMRNLFAFYGLQTPERRALYKDFLKNEKKHSKIDWAFLDKCYEDEHREFQYLVIDYLAAMKKNLSYEDVPEILKYIKAKQWWDTIDGFHRIIGDIGLKDSRIDDLMLKWSKDKDFWVRRIAIDHQLLRKEKINKELLSKIILNNLDSDEFFINKAIGWSLRDFSKTNPRWVRDFIKKHKDKMDKLSVKEASKYL
;
A
#
# COMPACT_ATOMS: atom_id res chain seq x y z
N MET A 1 13.59 -25.48 -12.02
CA MET A 1 14.42 -24.33 -11.59
C MET A 1 13.59 -23.49 -10.64
N ASP A 2 14.13 -23.18 -9.47
CA ASP A 2 13.45 -22.37 -8.44
C ASP A 2 12.98 -21.02 -9.04
N LYS A 3 11.68 -20.69 -8.90
CA LYS A 3 11.07 -19.47 -9.42
C LYS A 3 11.81 -18.23 -8.92
N TYR A 4 12.19 -18.22 -7.65
CA TYR A 4 12.94 -17.11 -7.04
C TYR A 4 14.30 -16.93 -7.70
N LEU A 5 15.08 -18.01 -7.85
CA LEU A 5 16.41 -17.93 -8.48
C LEU A 5 16.33 -17.47 -9.94
N LYS A 6 15.25 -17.81 -10.66
CA LYS A 6 15.05 -17.31 -12.03
C LYS A 6 14.91 -15.79 -12.07
N ILE A 7 14.08 -15.24 -11.18
CA ILE A 7 13.88 -13.78 -11.10
C ILE A 7 15.13 -13.09 -10.58
N LYS A 8 15.79 -13.64 -9.56
CA LYS A 8 17.03 -13.10 -9.00
C LYS A 8 18.11 -12.93 -10.05
N LYS A 9 18.37 -13.97 -10.84
CA LYS A 9 19.31 -13.90 -11.97
C LYS A 9 18.92 -12.84 -13.01
N ALA A 10 17.62 -12.65 -13.24
CA ALA A 10 17.15 -11.60 -14.15
C ALA A 10 17.40 -10.21 -13.57
N PHE A 11 17.20 -9.99 -12.27
CA PHE A 11 17.50 -8.71 -11.62
C PHE A 11 19.00 -8.43 -11.60
N GLU A 12 19.82 -9.39 -11.16
CA GLU A 12 21.28 -9.27 -11.12
C GLU A 12 21.89 -8.98 -12.50
N LYS A 13 21.36 -9.60 -13.56
CA LYS A 13 21.82 -9.36 -14.94
C LYS A 13 21.50 -7.96 -15.45
N ASN A 14 20.44 -7.33 -14.94
CA ASN A 14 19.96 -6.03 -15.41
C ASN A 14 20.21 -4.90 -14.40
N GLN A 15 20.97 -5.17 -13.32
CA GLN A 15 21.21 -4.21 -12.26
C GLN A 15 21.93 -2.95 -12.77
N ASP A 16 21.63 -1.82 -12.14
CA ASP A 16 22.25 -0.52 -12.38
C ASP A 16 22.71 0.07 -11.03
N ILE A 17 24.02 -0.01 -10.77
CA ILE A 17 24.61 0.39 -9.48
C ILE A 17 24.40 1.88 -9.21
N GLN A 18 24.45 2.74 -10.23
CA GLN A 18 24.29 4.18 -10.04
C GLN A 18 22.85 4.53 -9.67
N LYS A 19 21.87 3.91 -10.35
CA LYS A 19 20.46 4.05 -9.97
C LYS A 19 20.18 3.42 -8.59
N ALA A 20 20.81 2.31 -8.26
CA ALA A 20 20.64 1.65 -6.96
C ALA A 20 20.99 2.58 -5.80
N ILE A 21 22.11 3.30 -5.89
CA ILE A 21 22.53 4.30 -4.89
C ILE A 21 21.46 5.39 -4.76
N GLN A 22 21.03 6.00 -5.88
CA GLN A 22 20.01 7.06 -5.88
C GLN A 22 18.67 6.60 -5.30
N MET A 23 18.25 5.37 -5.61
CA MET A 23 17.01 4.78 -5.09
C MET A 23 17.12 4.48 -3.59
N SER A 24 18.28 4.04 -3.12
CA SER A 24 18.54 3.83 -1.69
C SER A 24 18.51 5.15 -0.92
N GLU A 25 19.18 6.19 -1.42
CA GLU A 25 19.19 7.53 -0.82
C GLU A 25 17.78 8.11 -0.70
N TYR A 26 16.96 7.97 -1.74
CA TYR A 26 15.55 8.38 -1.72
C TYR A 26 14.74 7.68 -0.61
N MET A 27 15.06 6.42 -0.32
CA MET A 27 14.49 5.65 0.79
C MET A 27 15.29 5.79 2.09
N ARG A 28 16.07 6.87 2.24
CA ARG A 28 16.89 7.17 3.43
C ARG A 28 17.89 6.06 3.78
N ASN A 29 18.40 5.36 2.78
CA ASN A 29 19.36 4.26 2.91
C ASN A 29 18.88 3.11 3.79
N LEU A 30 17.56 2.92 3.90
CA LEU A 30 16.96 1.83 4.69
C LEU A 30 16.97 0.48 3.95
N PHE A 31 17.13 0.49 2.63
CA PHE A 31 17.03 -0.72 1.80
C PHE A 31 18.08 -0.73 0.69
N ALA A 32 18.55 -1.93 0.34
CA ALA A 32 19.35 -2.17 -0.85
C ALA A 32 18.47 -2.18 -2.11
N PHE A 33 19.07 -1.89 -3.26
CA PHE A 33 18.37 -1.88 -4.55
C PHE A 33 19.25 -2.50 -5.63
N TYR A 34 18.63 -3.12 -6.62
CA TYR A 34 19.28 -3.46 -7.89
C TYR A 34 19.36 -2.27 -8.85
N GLY A 35 18.64 -1.17 -8.58
CA GLY A 35 18.59 0.01 -9.44
C GLY A 35 17.57 -0.11 -10.56
N LEU A 36 16.58 -0.98 -10.41
CA LEU A 36 15.59 -1.26 -11.45
C LEU A 36 14.34 -0.42 -11.23
N GLN A 37 14.10 0.54 -12.13
CA GLN A 37 12.90 1.36 -12.08
C GLN A 37 11.66 0.54 -12.45
N THR A 38 10.47 1.01 -12.06
CA THR A 38 9.21 0.25 -12.23
C THR A 38 9.00 -0.33 -13.64
N PRO A 39 9.20 0.41 -14.76
CA PRO A 39 9.01 -0.15 -16.10
C PRO A 39 9.98 -1.29 -16.41
N GLU A 40 11.27 -1.10 -16.11
CA GLU A 40 12.35 -2.07 -16.32
C GLU A 40 12.09 -3.32 -15.48
N ARG A 41 11.88 -3.13 -14.17
CA ARG A 41 11.60 -4.19 -13.19
C ARG A 41 10.41 -5.04 -13.62
N ARG A 42 9.28 -4.41 -13.97
CA ARG A 42 8.05 -5.12 -14.37
C ARG A 42 8.21 -5.86 -15.69
N ALA A 43 9.03 -5.37 -16.62
CA ALA A 43 9.29 -6.08 -17.87
C ALA A 43 9.95 -7.44 -17.63
N LEU A 44 10.81 -7.56 -16.61
CA LEU A 44 11.56 -8.78 -16.30
C LEU A 44 10.69 -9.95 -15.81
N TYR A 45 9.54 -9.67 -15.19
CA TYR A 45 8.63 -10.71 -14.66
C TYR A 45 7.20 -10.65 -15.20
N LYS A 46 6.92 -9.80 -16.20
CA LYS A 46 5.57 -9.65 -16.78
C LYS A 46 4.99 -10.99 -17.27
N ASP A 47 5.77 -11.74 -18.04
CA ASP A 47 5.32 -13.03 -18.59
C ASP A 47 5.21 -14.11 -17.50
N PHE A 48 6.07 -14.04 -16.49
CA PHE A 48 5.96 -14.88 -15.30
C PHE A 48 4.63 -14.64 -14.58
N LEU A 49 4.29 -13.39 -14.25
CA LEU A 49 3.00 -13.06 -13.61
C LEU A 49 1.79 -13.44 -14.46
N LYS A 50 1.88 -13.25 -15.79
CA LYS A 50 0.83 -13.68 -16.72
C LYS A 50 0.60 -15.19 -16.65
N ASN A 51 1.65 -15.98 -16.48
CA ASN A 51 1.54 -17.43 -16.37
C ASN A 51 1.00 -17.86 -15.00
N GLU A 52 1.50 -17.27 -13.91
CA GLU A 52 0.99 -17.52 -12.55
C GLU A 52 -0.51 -17.25 -12.45
N LYS A 53 -0.99 -16.18 -13.08
CA LYS A 53 -2.42 -15.85 -13.13
C LYS A 53 -3.30 -16.92 -13.76
N LYS A 54 -2.78 -17.72 -14.69
CA LYS A 54 -3.54 -18.83 -15.28
C LYS A 54 -3.81 -19.94 -14.26
N HIS A 55 -2.91 -20.13 -13.31
CA HIS A 55 -3.06 -21.16 -12.27
C HIS A 55 -4.04 -20.76 -11.16
N SER A 56 -4.41 -19.48 -11.06
CA SER A 56 -5.43 -18.98 -10.11
C SER A 56 -5.17 -19.29 -8.63
N LYS A 57 -3.94 -19.69 -8.29
CA LYS A 57 -3.49 -20.01 -6.94
C LYS A 57 -2.29 -19.14 -6.59
N ILE A 58 -2.30 -18.59 -5.38
CA ILE A 58 -1.20 -17.79 -4.87
C ILE A 58 -0.09 -18.73 -4.37
N ASP A 59 1.13 -18.49 -4.82
CA ASP A 59 2.31 -19.22 -4.39
C ASP A 59 2.97 -18.51 -3.19
N TRP A 60 2.41 -18.70 -2.00
CA TRP A 60 2.89 -18.04 -0.78
C TRP A 60 4.35 -18.37 -0.46
N ALA A 61 4.80 -19.61 -0.72
CA ALA A 61 6.19 -20.00 -0.49
C ALA A 61 7.17 -19.22 -1.38
N PHE A 62 6.81 -18.96 -2.63
CA PHE A 62 7.59 -18.10 -3.51
C PHE A 62 7.59 -16.64 -3.03
N LEU A 63 6.43 -16.12 -2.59
CA LEU A 63 6.32 -14.74 -2.09
C LEU A 63 7.11 -14.53 -0.80
N ASP A 64 7.09 -15.49 0.11
CA ASP A 64 7.88 -15.48 1.34
C ASP A 64 9.37 -15.34 1.02
N LYS A 65 9.87 -16.19 0.12
CA LYS A 65 11.28 -16.16 -0.31
C LYS A 65 11.66 -14.85 -0.99
N CYS A 66 10.75 -14.27 -1.78
CA CYS A 66 10.97 -12.94 -2.36
C CYS A 66 11.02 -11.88 -1.27
N TYR A 67 10.08 -11.89 -0.32
CA TYR A 67 9.99 -10.85 0.70
C TYR A 67 11.18 -10.87 1.67
N GLU A 68 11.84 -12.01 1.84
CA GLU A 68 13.09 -12.17 2.59
C GLU A 68 14.30 -11.50 1.92
N ASP A 69 14.33 -11.32 0.61
CA ASP A 69 15.48 -10.73 -0.10
C ASP A 69 15.74 -9.29 0.34
N GLU A 70 17.01 -8.93 0.49
CA GLU A 70 17.44 -7.61 0.97
C GLU A 70 17.13 -6.47 -0.02
N HIS A 71 17.04 -6.77 -1.32
CA HIS A 71 16.82 -5.77 -2.35
C HIS A 71 15.34 -5.43 -2.48
N ARG A 72 15.03 -4.13 -2.40
CA ARG A 72 13.67 -3.60 -2.32
C ARG A 72 12.77 -4.01 -3.49
N GLU A 73 13.36 -4.27 -4.65
CA GLU A 73 12.64 -4.69 -5.84
C GLU A 73 11.92 -6.03 -5.68
N PHE A 74 12.34 -6.90 -4.77
CA PHE A 74 11.61 -8.13 -4.48
C PHE A 74 10.34 -7.90 -3.66
N GLN A 75 10.32 -6.95 -2.72
CA GLN A 75 9.06 -6.58 -2.03
C GLN A 75 8.08 -5.95 -3.01
N TYR A 76 8.58 -5.17 -3.98
CA TYR A 76 7.73 -4.65 -5.06
C TYR A 76 7.18 -5.75 -5.97
N LEU A 77 7.96 -6.80 -6.24
CA LEU A 77 7.48 -7.97 -6.97
C LEU A 77 6.35 -8.67 -6.20
N VAL A 78 6.46 -8.82 -4.88
CA VAL A 78 5.39 -9.42 -4.07
C VAL A 78 4.10 -8.61 -4.17
N ILE A 79 4.19 -7.28 -4.09
CA ILE A 79 3.04 -6.38 -4.27
C ILE A 79 2.45 -6.51 -5.69
N ASP A 80 3.30 -6.50 -6.72
CA ASP A 80 2.85 -6.61 -8.11
C ASP A 80 2.21 -7.99 -8.39
N TYR A 81 2.71 -9.06 -7.77
CA TYR A 81 2.13 -10.40 -7.85
C TYR A 81 0.73 -10.42 -7.23
N LEU A 82 0.59 -9.96 -5.99
CA LEU A 82 -0.70 -9.92 -5.29
C LEU A 82 -1.72 -9.03 -6.02
N ALA A 83 -1.28 -7.88 -6.55
CA ALA A 83 -2.12 -7.00 -7.36
C ALA A 83 -2.57 -7.68 -8.67
N ALA A 84 -1.70 -8.45 -9.34
CA ALA A 84 -2.07 -9.21 -10.54
C ALA A 84 -3.07 -10.34 -10.24
N MET A 85 -2.98 -10.92 -9.04
CA MET A 85 -3.81 -12.01 -8.51
C MET A 85 -5.03 -11.51 -7.73
N LYS A 86 -5.34 -10.21 -7.76
CA LYS A 86 -6.40 -9.63 -6.92
C LYS A 86 -7.78 -10.27 -7.02
N LYS A 87 -8.10 -10.94 -8.14
CA LYS A 87 -9.38 -11.66 -8.28
C LYS A 87 -9.43 -12.92 -7.40
N ASN A 88 -8.27 -13.53 -7.15
CA ASN A 88 -8.08 -14.77 -6.40
C ASN A 88 -7.84 -14.53 -4.90
N LEU A 89 -7.59 -13.27 -4.51
CA LEU A 89 -7.48 -12.88 -3.10
C LEU A 89 -8.86 -12.77 -2.43
N SER A 90 -8.89 -13.24 -1.20
CA SER A 90 -10.01 -13.26 -0.28
C SER A 90 -9.62 -12.68 1.09
N TYR A 91 -10.59 -12.54 1.98
CA TYR A 91 -10.32 -12.13 3.37
C TYR A 91 -9.40 -13.12 4.11
N GLU A 92 -9.46 -14.41 3.79
CA GLU A 92 -8.64 -15.44 4.46
C GLU A 92 -7.14 -15.30 4.16
N ASP A 93 -6.79 -14.55 3.11
CA ASP A 93 -5.41 -14.27 2.73
C ASP A 93 -4.82 -13.06 3.49
N VAL A 94 -5.64 -12.31 4.22
CA VAL A 94 -5.21 -11.09 4.92
C VAL A 94 -4.14 -11.38 6.00
N PRO A 95 -4.19 -12.47 6.79
CA PRO A 95 -3.13 -12.80 7.73
C PRO A 95 -1.75 -12.96 7.06
N GLU A 96 -1.70 -13.59 5.88
CA GLU A 96 -0.47 -13.74 5.10
C GLU A 96 0.04 -12.38 4.59
N ILE A 97 -0.86 -11.51 4.13
CA ILE A 97 -0.49 -10.15 3.71
C ILE A 97 -0.03 -9.30 4.90
N LEU A 98 -0.65 -9.47 6.07
CA LEU A 98 -0.29 -8.75 7.29
C LEU A 98 1.14 -9.05 7.74
N LYS A 99 1.63 -10.29 7.54
CA LYS A 99 3.04 -10.65 7.76
C LYS A 99 3.96 -9.74 6.96
N TYR A 100 3.64 -9.48 5.69
CA TYR A 100 4.42 -8.57 4.85
C TYR A 100 4.25 -7.10 5.26
N ILE A 101 3.02 -6.67 5.58
CA ILE A 101 2.75 -5.31 6.07
C ILE A 101 3.58 -5.00 7.32
N LYS A 102 3.82 -5.99 8.19
CA LYS A 102 4.61 -5.82 9.42
C LYS A 102 6.12 -5.99 9.23
N ALA A 103 6.58 -6.34 8.04
CA ALA A 103 7.99 -6.57 7.74
C ALA A 103 8.51 -5.55 6.71
N LYS A 104 9.76 -5.09 6.90
CA LYS A 104 10.45 -4.15 5.99
C LYS A 104 9.59 -2.92 5.67
N GLN A 105 9.02 -2.32 6.71
CA GLN A 105 8.02 -1.26 6.59
C GLN A 105 8.62 0.04 6.09
N TRP A 106 7.99 0.59 5.06
CA TRP A 106 8.16 1.97 4.63
C TRP A 106 6.99 2.35 3.72
N TRP A 107 6.78 3.65 3.48
CA TRP A 107 5.56 4.14 2.83
C TRP A 107 5.33 3.52 1.45
N ASP A 108 6.38 3.17 0.71
CA ASP A 108 6.33 2.58 -0.63
C ASP A 108 5.71 1.17 -0.65
N THR A 109 6.01 0.30 0.32
CA THR A 109 5.35 -1.01 0.40
C THR A 109 3.98 -0.92 1.05
N ILE A 110 3.83 -0.10 2.10
CA ILE A 110 2.55 0.13 2.76
C ILE A 110 1.53 0.68 1.76
N ASP A 111 1.94 1.60 0.89
CA ASP A 111 1.07 2.17 -0.13
C ASP A 111 0.71 1.16 -1.24
N GLY A 112 1.53 0.14 -1.44
CA GLY A 112 1.19 -1.02 -2.27
C GLY A 112 0.15 -1.92 -1.61
N PHE A 113 0.33 -2.23 -0.33
CA PHE A 113 -0.55 -3.13 0.42
C PHE A 113 -1.93 -2.54 0.72
N HIS A 114 -2.08 -1.23 0.94
CA HIS A 114 -3.42 -0.67 1.17
C HIS A 114 -4.35 -0.90 -0.03
N ARG A 115 -3.80 -0.92 -1.25
CA ARG A 115 -4.58 -1.19 -2.46
C ARG A 115 -5.03 -2.63 -2.53
N ILE A 116 -4.18 -3.57 -2.11
CA ILE A 116 -4.50 -5.00 -2.09
C ILE A 116 -5.60 -5.26 -1.07
N ILE A 117 -5.45 -4.75 0.16
CA ILE A 117 -6.49 -4.83 1.20
C ILE A 117 -7.77 -4.12 0.74
N GLY A 118 -7.62 -2.97 0.08
CA GLY A 118 -8.72 -2.22 -0.53
C GLY A 118 -9.47 -3.01 -1.60
N ASP A 119 -8.79 -3.73 -2.49
CA ASP A 119 -9.39 -4.58 -3.51
C ASP A 119 -10.14 -5.78 -2.88
N ILE A 120 -9.65 -6.34 -1.76
CA ILE A 120 -10.36 -7.39 -1.00
C ILE A 120 -11.63 -6.81 -0.37
N GLY A 121 -11.55 -5.63 0.24
CA GLY A 121 -12.69 -4.99 0.91
C GLY A 121 -13.82 -4.56 -0.03
N LEU A 122 -13.57 -4.48 -1.34
CA LEU A 122 -14.63 -4.28 -2.33
C LEU A 122 -15.48 -5.55 -2.57
N LYS A 123 -15.04 -6.71 -2.08
CA LYS A 123 -15.73 -8.00 -2.23
C LYS A 123 -16.18 -8.60 -0.91
N ASP A 124 -15.53 -8.24 0.19
CA ASP A 124 -15.78 -8.82 1.51
C ASP A 124 -15.86 -7.71 2.57
N SER A 125 -17.04 -7.53 3.15
CA SER A 125 -17.32 -6.47 4.14
C SER A 125 -16.64 -6.69 5.49
N ARG A 126 -16.10 -7.89 5.78
CA ARG A 126 -15.32 -8.13 7.00
C ARG A 126 -14.06 -7.25 7.07
N ILE A 127 -13.59 -6.75 5.92
CA ILE A 127 -12.50 -5.77 5.87
C ILE A 127 -12.90 -4.47 6.58
N ASP A 128 -14.15 -4.04 6.54
CA ASP A 128 -14.57 -2.78 7.16
C ASP A 128 -14.34 -2.81 8.69
N ASP A 129 -14.75 -3.90 9.34
CA ASP A 129 -14.51 -4.12 10.78
C ASP A 129 -13.02 -4.26 11.10
N LEU A 130 -12.28 -4.94 10.22
CA LEU A 130 -10.84 -5.07 10.37
C LEU A 130 -10.13 -3.71 10.25
N MET A 131 -10.54 -2.84 9.33
CA MET A 131 -9.97 -1.51 9.17
C MET A 131 -10.31 -0.60 10.35
N LEU A 132 -11.49 -0.73 10.97
CA LEU A 132 -11.79 -0.08 12.24
C LEU A 132 -10.82 -0.52 13.35
N LYS A 133 -10.54 -1.83 13.44
CA LYS A 133 -9.55 -2.35 14.39
C LYS A 133 -8.14 -1.83 14.08
N TRP A 134 -7.71 -1.91 12.82
CA TRP A 134 -6.38 -1.48 12.37
C TRP A 134 -6.17 0.02 12.52
N SER A 135 -7.22 0.83 12.42
CA SER A 135 -7.12 2.28 12.64
C SER A 135 -6.74 2.67 14.08
N LYS A 136 -6.74 1.71 15.02
CA LYS A 136 -6.31 1.88 16.41
C LYS A 136 -5.07 1.04 16.76
N ASP A 137 -4.43 0.42 15.78
CA ASP A 137 -3.24 -0.40 16.01
C ASP A 137 -2.08 0.45 16.55
N LYS A 138 -1.23 -0.14 17.39
CA LYS A 138 -0.04 0.53 17.92
C LYS A 138 0.95 0.89 16.79
N ASP A 139 0.99 0.06 15.75
CA ASP A 139 1.80 0.27 14.56
C ASP A 139 1.12 1.28 13.63
N PHE A 140 1.75 2.43 13.45
CA PHE A 140 1.20 3.49 12.61
C PHE A 140 1.18 3.12 11.12
N TRP A 141 2.01 2.18 10.66
CA TRP A 141 1.92 1.69 9.29
C TRP A 141 0.66 0.86 9.05
N VAL A 142 0.22 0.08 10.05
CA VAL A 142 -1.06 -0.62 10.02
C VAL A 142 -2.23 0.38 10.05
N ARG A 143 -2.13 1.44 10.86
CA ARG A 143 -3.12 2.54 10.84
C ARG A 143 -3.17 3.24 9.48
N ARG A 144 -2.02 3.47 8.82
CA ARG A 144 -1.94 4.05 7.47
C ARG A 144 -2.68 3.20 6.44
N ILE A 145 -2.55 1.87 6.48
CA ILE A 145 -3.36 0.98 5.63
C ILE A 145 -4.85 1.26 5.82
N ALA A 146 -5.31 1.35 7.08
CA ALA A 146 -6.72 1.63 7.37
C ALA A 146 -7.17 2.98 6.81
N ILE A 147 -6.35 4.03 6.89
CA ILE A 147 -6.70 5.37 6.36
C ILE A 147 -6.79 5.35 4.82
N ASP A 148 -5.89 4.63 4.16
CA ASP A 148 -5.71 4.69 2.70
C ASP A 148 -6.42 3.57 1.92
N HIS A 149 -6.96 2.52 2.57
CA HIS A 149 -7.54 1.36 1.88
C HIS A 149 -8.75 1.69 0.97
N GLN A 150 -9.38 2.85 1.16
CA GLN A 150 -10.50 3.32 0.33
C GLN A 150 -10.06 4.26 -0.82
N LEU A 151 -8.78 4.56 -0.96
CA LEU A 151 -8.27 5.41 -2.04
C LEU A 151 -8.72 4.90 -3.42
N LEU A 152 -9.01 5.84 -4.33
CA LEU A 152 -9.42 5.61 -5.71
C LEU A 152 -10.76 4.88 -5.89
N ARG A 153 -11.54 4.65 -4.82
CA ARG A 153 -12.87 4.03 -4.89
C ARG A 153 -13.97 4.95 -5.43
N LYS A 154 -13.72 6.26 -5.52
CA LYS A 154 -14.69 7.27 -6.00
C LYS A 154 -16.02 7.14 -5.24
N GLU A 155 -17.13 6.93 -5.94
CA GLU A 155 -18.47 6.78 -5.35
C GLU A 155 -18.64 5.54 -4.47
N LYS A 156 -17.73 4.57 -4.55
CA LYS A 156 -17.74 3.35 -3.72
C LYS A 156 -17.13 3.56 -2.33
N ILE A 157 -16.78 4.79 -1.95
CA ILE A 157 -16.29 5.10 -0.61
C ILE A 157 -17.42 4.93 0.43
N ASN A 158 -17.15 4.14 1.46
CA ASN A 158 -17.92 4.12 2.69
C ASN A 158 -17.51 5.33 3.55
N LYS A 159 -18.29 6.42 3.44
CA LYS A 159 -18.03 7.70 4.11
C LYS A 159 -18.02 7.59 5.64
N GLU A 160 -18.90 6.75 6.19
CA GLU A 160 -19.03 6.56 7.62
C GLU A 160 -17.82 5.82 8.19
N LEU A 161 -17.38 4.77 7.50
CA LEU A 161 -16.15 4.05 7.84
C LEU A 161 -14.93 4.98 7.73
N LEU A 162 -14.79 5.71 6.62
CA LEU A 162 -13.68 6.65 6.41
C LEU A 162 -13.61 7.69 7.54
N SER A 163 -14.76 8.29 7.87
CA SER A 163 -14.88 9.25 8.97
C SER A 163 -14.41 8.63 10.30
N LYS A 164 -14.92 7.46 10.68
CA LYS A 164 -14.52 6.78 11.92
C LYS A 164 -13.02 6.47 11.97
N ILE A 165 -12.43 6.01 10.87
CA ILE A 165 -11.00 5.70 10.78
C ILE A 165 -10.16 6.98 10.96
N ILE A 166 -10.51 8.07 10.28
CA ILE A 166 -9.80 9.35 10.42
C ILE A 166 -9.93 9.88 11.84
N LEU A 167 -11.13 9.82 12.44
CA LEU A 167 -11.36 10.26 13.82
C LEU A 167 -10.51 9.51 14.85
N ASN A 168 -10.23 8.21 14.64
CA ASN A 168 -9.32 7.44 15.49
C ASN A 168 -7.85 7.88 15.37
N ASN A 169 -7.51 8.68 14.35
CA ASN A 169 -6.14 9.08 14.02
C ASN A 169 -5.94 10.61 14.02
N LEU A 170 -6.96 11.38 14.41
CA LEU A 170 -6.77 12.80 14.72
C LEU A 170 -5.86 12.97 15.93
N ASP A 171 -5.28 14.16 16.09
CA ASP A 171 -4.31 14.47 17.15
C ASP A 171 -3.02 13.60 17.12
N SER A 172 -2.72 12.98 15.97
CA SER A 172 -1.48 12.22 15.76
C SER A 172 -0.33 13.17 15.42
N ASP A 173 0.83 12.99 16.09
CA ASP A 173 2.07 13.70 15.73
C ASP A 173 2.86 13.01 14.59
N GLU A 174 2.43 11.82 14.17
CA GLU A 174 3.10 11.04 13.12
C GLU A 174 2.85 11.63 11.72
N PHE A 175 3.93 12.08 11.07
CA PHE A 175 3.92 12.65 9.72
C PHE A 175 3.21 11.75 8.71
N PHE A 176 3.48 10.44 8.70
CA PHE A 176 2.89 9.53 7.71
C PHE A 176 1.39 9.30 7.94
N ILE A 177 0.89 9.43 9.16
CA ILE A 177 -0.54 9.40 9.47
C ILE A 177 -1.20 10.67 8.96
N ASN A 178 -0.64 11.84 9.31
CA ASN A 178 -1.21 13.13 8.89
C ASN A 178 -1.21 13.29 7.37
N LYS A 179 -0.17 12.77 6.71
CA LYS A 179 -0.09 12.70 5.24
C LYS A 179 -1.17 11.78 4.65
N ALA A 180 -1.41 10.61 5.25
CA ALA A 180 -2.45 9.68 4.80
C ALA A 180 -3.84 10.29 4.94
N ILE A 181 -4.17 10.91 6.08
CA ILE A 181 -5.46 11.59 6.29
C ILE A 181 -5.69 12.65 5.20
N GLY A 182 -4.69 13.52 4.99
CA GLY A 182 -4.75 14.54 3.96
C GLY A 182 -4.92 13.96 2.56
N TRP A 183 -4.21 12.88 2.24
CA TRP A 183 -4.27 12.24 0.93
C TRP A 183 -5.63 11.56 0.68
N SER A 184 -6.14 10.82 1.66
CA SER A 184 -7.44 10.13 1.60
C SER A 184 -8.59 11.13 1.38
N LEU A 185 -8.58 12.25 2.12
CA LEU A 185 -9.55 13.33 1.93
C LEU A 185 -9.39 14.07 0.60
N ARG A 186 -8.15 14.36 0.18
CA ARG A 186 -7.86 14.99 -1.12
C ARG A 186 -8.28 14.13 -2.30
N ASP A 187 -8.13 12.81 -2.18
CA ASP A 187 -8.58 11.91 -3.23
C ASP A 187 -10.10 11.90 -3.32
N PHE A 188 -10.78 11.81 -2.18
CA PHE A 188 -12.23 11.81 -2.14
C PHE A 188 -12.84 13.16 -2.53
N SER A 189 -12.15 14.29 -2.33
CA SER A 189 -12.65 15.61 -2.69
C SER A 189 -12.89 15.77 -4.20
N LYS A 190 -12.20 14.97 -5.03
CA LYS A 190 -12.43 14.92 -6.49
C LYS A 190 -13.77 14.30 -6.86
N THR A 191 -14.38 13.55 -5.94
CA THR A 191 -15.69 12.90 -6.11
C THR A 191 -16.77 13.62 -5.31
N ASN A 192 -16.51 13.92 -4.03
CA ASN A 192 -17.47 14.59 -3.16
C ASN A 192 -16.82 15.77 -2.41
N PRO A 193 -16.58 16.90 -3.09
CA PRO A 193 -15.90 18.06 -2.49
C PRO A 193 -16.68 18.67 -1.33
N ARG A 194 -18.03 18.65 -1.40
CA ARG A 194 -18.88 19.16 -0.33
C ARG A 194 -18.69 18.39 0.97
N TRP A 195 -18.75 17.05 0.91
CA TRP A 195 -18.55 16.21 2.09
C TRP A 195 -17.18 16.43 2.73
N VAL A 196 -16.12 16.53 1.91
CA VAL A 196 -14.76 16.77 2.43
C VAL A 196 -14.65 18.15 3.06
N ARG A 197 -15.23 19.20 2.45
CA ARG A 197 -15.25 20.55 3.03
C ARG A 197 -15.96 20.58 4.38
N ASP A 198 -17.11 19.91 4.48
CA ASP A 198 -17.88 19.83 5.72
C ASP A 198 -17.14 19.03 6.79
N PHE A 199 -16.47 17.93 6.42
CA PHE A 199 -15.62 17.15 7.33
C PHE A 199 -14.46 17.99 7.89
N ILE A 200 -13.70 18.67 7.02
CA ILE A 200 -12.59 19.55 7.44
C ILE A 200 -13.13 20.65 8.35
N LYS A 201 -14.21 21.34 7.98
CA LYS A 201 -14.78 22.41 8.80
C LYS A 201 -15.17 21.93 10.19
N LYS A 202 -15.76 20.73 10.29
CA LYS A 202 -16.22 20.13 11.55
C LYS A 202 -15.07 19.71 12.47
N HIS A 203 -13.95 19.25 11.91
CA HIS A 203 -12.87 18.63 12.66
C HIS A 203 -11.55 19.42 12.63
N LYS A 204 -11.55 20.63 12.06
CA LYS A 204 -10.37 21.46 11.80
C LYS A 204 -9.42 21.59 12.99
N ASP A 205 -9.98 21.80 14.18
CA ASP A 205 -9.19 22.09 15.39
C ASP A 205 -8.37 20.89 15.88
N LYS A 206 -8.72 19.67 15.45
CA LYS A 206 -8.03 18.41 15.78
C LYS A 206 -7.23 17.83 14.60
N MET A 207 -7.33 18.46 13.43
CA MET A 207 -6.59 18.04 12.25
C MET A 207 -5.23 18.70 12.23
N ASP A 208 -4.20 17.94 11.89
CA ASP A 208 -2.88 18.51 11.66
C ASP A 208 -2.90 19.48 10.47
N LYS A 209 -2.05 20.52 10.54
CA LYS A 209 -1.94 21.55 9.49
C LYS A 209 -1.59 20.94 8.13
N LEU A 210 -0.77 19.88 8.10
CA LEU A 210 -0.45 19.15 6.87
C LEU A 210 -1.68 18.47 6.30
N SER A 211 -2.47 17.79 7.14
CA SER A 211 -3.69 17.10 6.70
C SER A 211 -4.68 18.07 6.08
N VAL A 212 -4.91 19.24 6.71
CA VAL A 212 -5.80 20.28 6.17
C VAL A 212 -5.28 20.79 4.83
N LYS A 213 -3.98 21.14 4.74
CA LYS A 213 -3.35 21.66 3.53
C LYS A 213 -3.44 20.67 2.35
N GLU A 214 -3.19 19.39 2.60
CA GLU A 214 -3.30 18.36 1.57
C GLU A 214 -4.77 18.15 1.16
N ALA A 215 -5.67 17.99 2.12
CA ALA A 215 -7.08 17.71 1.88
C ALA A 215 -7.78 18.84 1.10
N SER A 216 -7.41 20.10 1.36
CA SER A 216 -8.05 21.27 0.74
C SER A 216 -7.51 21.62 -0.65
N LYS A 217 -6.58 20.85 -1.22
CA LYS A 217 -5.91 21.20 -2.48
C LYS A 217 -6.85 21.36 -3.69
N TYR A 218 -8.03 20.75 -3.66
CA TYR A 218 -9.03 20.81 -4.74
C TYR A 218 -10.40 21.34 -4.27
N LEU A 219 -10.46 22.01 -3.11
CA LEU A 219 -11.70 22.51 -2.51
C LEU A 219 -11.95 23.99 -2.73
#